data_AF-A0A953UY25-F1
#
_entry.id   AF-A0A953UY25-F1
#
_cell.length_a   1.000
_cell.length_b   1.000
_cell.length_c   1.000
_cell.angle_alpha   90.00
_cell.angle_beta   90.00
_cell.angle_gamma   90.00
#
_symmetry.space_group_name_H-M   'P 1'
#
loop_
_entity.id
_entity.type
_entity.pdbx_description
1 polymer ?
#
loop_
_entity_poly.entity_id
_entity_poly.type
_entity_poly.pdbx_seq_one_letter_code
_entity_poly.pdbx_strand_id
1 'polypeptide(L)'
;MLPRLSVSGYISFLVDTGSAPTIVMPVDAGRLRIDYNQLTNTTSTLGIGGFNTVFQEPAFAYFVDEAGSPIYGYSLDIRIASVTPHNAKFPSVLGRNIIDHWRLLYDKRNDVLSAEVGYAATRIPVSGGPGTAGGP
;
A
#
# COMPACT_ATOMS: atom_id res chain seq x y z
N MET A 1 2.27 5.45 -7.05
CA MET A 1 3.15 5.88 -8.16
C MET A 1 4.50 5.20 -8.01
N LEU A 2 5.05 4.68 -9.10
CA LEU A 2 6.40 4.11 -9.21
C LEU A 2 7.20 4.99 -10.19
N PRO A 3 7.91 6.03 -9.68
CA PRO A 3 8.48 7.07 -10.53
C PRO A 3 9.47 6.54 -11.56
N ARG A 4 10.35 5.63 -11.14
CA ARG A 4 11.38 5.05 -12.01
C ARG A 4 10.79 4.28 -13.19
N LEU A 5 9.62 3.69 -12.99
CA LEU A 5 8.90 2.92 -14.01
C LEU A 5 7.90 3.77 -14.80
N SER A 6 7.73 5.06 -14.45
CA SER A 6 6.69 5.94 -15.03
C SER A 6 5.28 5.35 -14.94
N VAL A 7 4.97 4.62 -13.85
CA VAL A 7 3.69 3.93 -13.66
C VAL A 7 2.91 4.54 -12.48
N SER A 8 1.61 4.70 -12.65
CA SER A 8 0.68 5.12 -11.59
C SER A 8 -0.68 4.48 -11.76
N GLY A 9 -1.43 4.34 -10.67
CA GLY A 9 -2.78 3.78 -10.66
C GLY A 9 -3.21 3.42 -9.24
N TYR A 10 -4.45 2.95 -9.12
CA TYR A 10 -5.06 2.55 -7.85
C TYR A 10 -4.81 1.07 -7.57
N ILE A 11 -4.56 0.76 -6.30
CA ILE A 11 -4.46 -0.61 -5.77
C ILE A 11 -5.30 -0.68 -4.49
N SER A 12 -6.13 -1.72 -4.38
CA SER A 12 -6.75 -2.11 -3.12
C SER A 12 -5.84 -3.11 -2.43
N PHE A 13 -5.32 -2.76 -1.25
CA PHE A 13 -4.42 -3.60 -0.49
C PHE A 13 -5.17 -4.40 0.59
N LEU A 14 -4.76 -5.65 0.78
CA LEU A 14 -5.05 -6.39 2.01
C LEU A 14 -4.17 -5.83 3.12
N VAL A 15 -4.76 -5.47 4.26
CA VAL A 15 -3.99 -5.04 5.43
C VAL A 15 -3.40 -6.26 6.12
N ASP A 16 -2.07 -6.32 6.24
CA ASP A 16 -1.37 -7.48 6.80
C ASP A 16 -0.35 -7.04 7.87
N THR A 17 -0.71 -7.26 9.13
CA THR A 17 0.17 -7.01 10.27
C THR A 17 1.38 -7.96 10.31
N GLY A 18 1.34 -9.08 9.60
CA GLY A 18 2.42 -10.06 9.48
C GLY A 18 3.50 -9.66 8.49
N SER A 19 3.17 -8.87 7.47
CA SER A 19 4.15 -8.41 6.47
C SER A 19 4.92 -7.17 6.93
N ALA A 20 6.25 -7.22 6.86
CA ALA A 20 7.09 -6.04 7.11
C ALA A 20 6.98 -5.00 5.98
N PRO A 21 7.27 -5.34 4.71
CA PRO A 21 7.07 -4.41 3.61
C PRO A 21 5.65 -4.45 3.06
N THR A 22 5.25 -3.36 2.42
CA THR A 22 4.14 -3.33 1.47
C THR A 22 4.56 -4.02 0.17
N ILE A 23 3.74 -4.94 -0.33
CA ILE A 23 4.04 -5.79 -1.48
C ILE A 23 2.96 -5.63 -2.55
N VAL A 24 3.36 -5.27 -3.76
CA VAL A 24 2.52 -5.32 -4.96
C VAL A 24 2.62 -6.72 -5.57
N MET A 25 1.49 -7.40 -5.64
CA MET A 25 1.39 -8.76 -6.18
C MET A 25 1.18 -8.74 -7.70
N PRO A 26 1.43 -9.86 -8.41
CA PRO A 26 1.39 -9.89 -9.87
C PRO A 26 0.06 -9.44 -10.49
N VAL A 27 -1.06 -9.69 -9.81
CA VAL A 27 -2.39 -9.25 -10.27
C VAL A 27 -2.47 -7.74 -10.44
N ASP A 28 -1.92 -6.98 -9.49
CA ASP A 28 -1.93 -5.51 -9.53
C ASP A 28 -0.76 -4.96 -10.34
N ALA A 29 0.39 -5.63 -10.33
CA ALA A 29 1.49 -5.28 -11.24
C ALA A 29 1.07 -5.37 -12.71
N GLY A 30 0.30 -6.40 -13.08
CA GLY A 30 -0.29 -6.55 -14.41
C GLY A 30 -1.31 -5.47 -14.75
N ARG A 31 -2.20 -5.11 -13.80
CA ARG A 31 -3.16 -4.00 -13.96
C ARG A 31 -2.45 -2.66 -14.19
N LEU A 32 -1.36 -2.43 -13.46
CA LEU A 32 -0.52 -1.25 -13.59
C LEU A 32 0.42 -1.29 -14.80
N ARG A 33 0.45 -2.40 -15.55
CA ARG A 33 1.34 -2.62 -16.70
C ARG A 33 2.82 -2.42 -16.36
N ILE A 34 3.23 -2.91 -15.20
CA ILE A 34 4.64 -2.91 -14.79
C ILE A 34 5.43 -3.83 -15.72
N ASP A 35 6.43 -3.28 -16.39
CA ASP A 35 7.39 -4.04 -17.18
C ASP A 35 8.46 -4.63 -16.26
N TYR A 36 8.36 -5.94 -16.04
CA TYR A 36 9.28 -6.68 -15.18
C TYR A 36 10.74 -6.65 -15.68
N ASN A 37 10.97 -6.40 -16.98
CA ASN A 37 12.34 -6.29 -17.51
C ASN A 37 13.07 -5.04 -17.02
N GLN A 38 12.32 -4.04 -16.54
CA GLN A 38 12.91 -2.82 -15.99
C GLN A 38 13.25 -2.97 -14.51
N LEU A 39 12.81 -4.04 -13.84
CA LEU A 39 13.06 -4.29 -12.42
C LEU A 39 14.46 -4.89 -12.23
N THR A 40 15.31 -4.21 -11.46
CA THR A 40 16.73 -4.57 -11.32
C THR A 40 17.15 -4.88 -9.89
N ASN A 41 16.53 -4.24 -8.90
CA ASN A 41 16.91 -4.38 -7.50
C ASN A 41 16.24 -5.60 -6.86
N THR A 42 16.84 -6.77 -7.07
CA THR A 42 16.30 -8.05 -6.61
C THR A 42 16.64 -8.30 -5.14
N THR A 43 15.66 -8.75 -4.37
CA THR A 43 15.82 -9.22 -2.98
C THR A 43 14.91 -10.41 -2.71
N SER A 44 14.91 -10.93 -1.50
CA SER A 44 14.04 -12.03 -1.08
C SER A 44 13.14 -11.61 0.08
N THR A 45 11.97 -12.24 0.15
CA THR A 45 11.08 -12.14 1.30
C THR A 45 10.69 -13.53 1.76
N LEU A 46 10.52 -13.70 3.07
CA LEU A 46 10.05 -14.94 3.68
C LEU A 46 8.57 -14.79 4.03
N GLY A 47 7.73 -15.65 3.48
CA GLY A 47 6.32 -15.76 3.84
C GLY A 47 5.94 -17.21 4.15
N ILE A 48 4.64 -17.44 4.36
CA ILE A 48 4.10 -18.79 4.65
C ILE A 48 4.42 -19.78 3.51
N GLY A 49 4.46 -19.29 2.26
CA GLY A 49 4.85 -20.07 1.08
C GLY A 49 6.37 -20.26 0.90
N GLY A 50 7.19 -19.86 1.89
CA GLY A 50 8.65 -19.92 1.83
C GLY A 50 9.29 -18.64 1.26
N PHE A 51 10.51 -18.78 0.75
CA PHE A 51 11.25 -17.67 0.16
C PHE A 51 10.70 -17.34 -1.22
N ASN A 52 10.45 -16.05 -1.43
CA ASN A 52 9.98 -15.51 -2.70
C ASN A 52 10.94 -14.42 -3.16
N THR A 53 11.27 -14.44 -4.45
CA THR A 53 12.01 -13.36 -5.10
C THR A 53 11.10 -12.16 -5.30
N VAL A 54 11.59 -10.98 -4.91
CA VAL A 54 10.87 -9.71 -5.06
C VAL A 54 11.81 -8.63 -5.57
N PHE A 55 11.26 -7.56 -6.12
CA PHE A 55 12.00 -6.40 -6.59
C PHE A 55 11.69 -5.21 -5.68
N GLN A 56 12.73 -4.52 -5.21
CA GLN A 56 12.58 -3.31 -4.41
C GLN A 56 12.47 -2.09 -5.33
N GLU A 57 11.39 -1.32 -5.19
CA GLU A 57 11.17 -0.11 -5.98
C GLU A 57 10.77 1.07 -5.10
N PRO A 58 11.36 2.27 -5.33
CA PRO A 58 10.92 3.48 -4.67
C PRO A 58 9.52 3.86 -5.18
N ALA A 59 8.66 4.24 -4.26
CA ALA A 59 7.27 4.56 -4.55
C ALA A 59 6.77 5.75 -3.74
N PHE A 60 5.80 6.45 -4.34
CA PHE A 60 4.90 7.33 -3.62
C PHE A 60 3.54 6.64 -3.51
N ALA A 61 3.13 6.33 -2.28
CA ALA A 61 1.81 5.78 -1.99
C ALA A 61 0.91 6.90 -1.47
N TYR A 62 -0.26 7.06 -2.08
CA TYR A 62 -1.29 7.99 -1.63
C TYR A 62 -2.55 7.22 -1.26
N PHE A 63 -3.05 7.45 -0.05
CA PHE A 63 -4.37 7.01 0.37
C PHE A 63 -5.37 8.08 0.00
N VAL A 64 -6.46 7.66 -0.64
CA VAL A 64 -7.49 8.55 -1.17
C VAL A 64 -8.82 8.33 -0.46
N ASP A 65 -9.68 9.34 -0.45
CA ASP A 65 -11.09 9.17 -0.06
C ASP A 65 -11.90 8.46 -1.15
N GLU A 66 -13.19 8.26 -0.91
CA GLU A 66 -14.12 7.63 -1.86
C GLU A 66 -14.25 8.43 -3.16
N ALA A 67 -14.01 9.74 -3.13
CA ALA A 67 -14.01 10.61 -4.32
C ALA A 67 -12.67 10.57 -5.07
N GLY A 68 -11.67 9.85 -4.55
CA GLY A 68 -10.34 9.74 -5.13
C GLY A 68 -9.38 10.88 -4.75
N SER A 69 -9.77 11.76 -3.82
CA SER A 69 -8.92 12.85 -3.34
C SER A 69 -7.83 12.32 -2.41
N PRO A 70 -6.55 12.64 -2.61
CA PRO A 70 -5.49 12.18 -1.72
C PRO A 70 -5.60 12.83 -0.34
N ILE A 71 -5.49 12.00 0.70
CA ILE A 71 -5.56 12.39 2.11
C ILE A 71 -4.18 12.26 2.76
N TYR A 72 -3.50 11.14 2.51
CA TYR A 72 -2.21 10.80 3.12
C TYR A 72 -1.21 10.30 2.08
N GLY A 73 0.02 10.82 2.14
CA GLY A 73 1.12 10.45 1.24
C GLY A 73 2.29 9.86 2.01
N TYR A 74 2.92 8.83 1.43
CA TYR A 74 4.13 8.17 1.93
C TYR A 74 5.16 8.05 0.81
N SER A 75 6.42 8.32 1.14
CA SER A 75 7.57 7.95 0.32
C SER A 75 8.21 6.72 0.95
N LEU A 76 8.24 5.60 0.22
CA LEU A 76 8.73 4.33 0.74
C LEU A 76 9.31 3.46 -0.37
N ASP A 77 10.10 2.47 0.04
CA ASP A 77 10.44 1.34 -0.82
C ASP A 77 9.39 0.25 -0.69
N ILE A 78 8.69 -0.05 -1.77
CA ILE A 78 7.78 -1.20 -1.83
C ILE A 78 8.52 -2.44 -2.31
N ARG A 79 7.83 -3.59 -2.27
CA ARG A 79 8.25 -4.80 -2.96
C ARG A 79 7.29 -5.09 -4.11
N ILE A 80 7.80 -5.51 -5.25
CA ILE A 80 7.02 -6.06 -6.36
C ILE A 80 7.34 -7.55 -6.43
N ALA A 81 6.34 -8.39 -6.25
CA ALA A 81 6.54 -9.84 -6.27
C ALA A 81 6.86 -10.33 -7.69
N SER A 82 7.84 -11.22 -7.81
CA SER A 82 8.06 -11.97 -9.05
C SER A 82 6.82 -12.82 -9.39
N VAL A 83 6.59 -13.06 -10.67
CA VAL A 83 5.42 -13.80 -11.13
C VAL A 83 5.67 -15.30 -10.97
N THR A 84 4.82 -15.96 -10.19
CA THR A 84 4.79 -17.43 -10.09
C THR A 84 3.33 -17.92 -10.20
N PRO A 85 3.10 -19.18 -10.62
CA PRO A 85 1.74 -19.73 -10.64
C PRO A 85 1.05 -19.69 -9.27
N HIS A 86 1.83 -19.81 -8.18
CA HIS A 86 1.31 -19.83 -6.82
C HIS A 86 0.77 -18.46 -6.36
N ASN A 87 1.45 -17.37 -6.75
CA ASN A 87 1.16 -16.05 -6.21
C ASN A 87 0.36 -15.13 -7.16
N ALA A 88 0.07 -15.59 -8.38
CA ALA A 88 -0.57 -14.79 -9.42
C ALA A 88 -1.96 -14.24 -9.05
N LYS A 89 -2.63 -14.84 -8.07
CA LYS A 89 -4.00 -14.46 -7.64
C LYS A 89 -4.05 -13.79 -6.26
N PHE A 90 -2.93 -13.72 -5.54
CA PHE A 90 -2.94 -13.12 -4.21
C PHE A 90 -3.07 -11.60 -4.31
N PRO A 91 -3.83 -10.97 -3.40
CA PRO A 91 -3.97 -9.52 -3.37
C PRO A 91 -2.65 -8.86 -2.96
N SER A 92 -2.43 -7.64 -3.43
CA SER A 92 -1.37 -6.80 -2.89
C SER A 92 -1.55 -6.58 -1.39
N VAL A 93 -0.43 -6.46 -0.67
CA VAL A 93 -0.39 -6.41 0.79
C VAL A 93 0.13 -5.06 1.28
N LEU A 94 -0.59 -4.44 2.21
CA LEU A 94 -0.15 -3.27 2.97
C LEU A 94 0.53 -3.73 4.26
N GLY A 95 1.84 -3.51 4.35
CA GLY A 95 2.67 -3.99 5.45
C GLY A 95 3.00 -2.93 6.50
N ARG A 96 3.75 -3.35 7.52
CA ARG A 96 4.19 -2.56 8.68
C ARG A 96 4.96 -1.29 8.36
N ASN A 97 5.65 -1.23 7.22
CA ASN A 97 6.28 0.02 6.75
C ASN A 97 5.30 1.18 6.52
N ILE A 98 3.99 0.94 6.47
CA ILE A 98 2.96 1.97 6.53
C ILE A 98 2.13 1.84 7.81
N ILE A 99 1.63 0.64 8.13
CA ILE A 99 0.64 0.49 9.20
C ILE A 99 1.20 0.75 10.61
N ASP A 100 2.52 0.68 10.84
CA ASP A 100 3.12 1.05 12.13
C ASP A 100 3.00 2.57 12.42
N HIS A 101 2.66 3.37 11.41
CA HIS A 101 2.35 4.79 11.58
C HIS A 101 0.88 5.06 11.93
N TRP A 102 0.06 4.02 12.01
CA TRP A 102 -1.38 4.09 12.24
C TRP A 102 -1.76 3.37 13.52
N ARG A 103 -2.84 3.83 14.14
CA ARG A 103 -3.57 3.07 15.15
C ARG A 103 -4.72 2.36 14.45
N LEU A 104 -4.62 1.04 14.36
CA LEU A 104 -5.63 0.18 13.74
C LEU A 104 -6.60 -0.38 14.78
N LEU A 105 -7.89 -0.37 14.45
CA LEU A 105 -8.94 -1.06 15.18
C LEU A 105 -9.71 -1.95 14.20
N TYR A 106 -9.68 -3.27 14.42
CA TYR A 106 -10.48 -4.21 13.63
C TYR A 106 -11.69 -4.69 14.44
N ASP A 107 -12.87 -4.22 14.05
CA ASP A 107 -14.14 -4.70 14.57
C ASP A 107 -14.61 -5.91 13.75
N LYS A 108 -14.27 -7.10 14.26
CA LYS A 108 -14.65 -8.39 13.66
C LYS A 108 -16.16 -8.61 13.57
N ARG A 109 -16.96 -7.96 14.42
CA ARG A 109 -18.41 -8.18 14.42
C ARG A 109 -19.06 -7.49 13.23
N ASN A 110 -18.53 -6.33 12.86
CA ASN A 110 -19.05 -5.50 11.78
C ASN A 110 -18.22 -5.62 10.49
N ASP A 111 -17.12 -6.39 10.52
CA ASP A 111 -16.16 -6.52 9.41
C ASP A 111 -15.57 -5.16 8.99
N VAL A 112 -15.27 -4.31 9.97
CA VAL A 112 -14.76 -2.95 9.74
C VAL A 112 -13.35 -2.83 10.30
N LEU A 113 -12.43 -2.38 9.44
CA LEU A 113 -11.13 -1.91 9.86
C LEU A 113 -11.10 -0.37 9.86
N SER A 114 -10.89 0.22 11.02
CA SER A 114 -10.70 1.66 11.19
C SER A 114 -9.23 1.97 11.46
N ALA A 115 -8.75 3.09 10.90
CA ALA A 115 -7.39 3.55 11.07
C ALA A 115 -7.36 5.02 11.50
N GLU A 116 -6.64 5.31 12.58
CA GLU A 116 -6.26 6.68 12.96
C GLU A 116 -4.80 6.90 12.55
N VAL A 117 -4.57 7.82 11.61
CA VAL A 117 -3.23 8.08 11.07
C VAL A 117 -2.42 8.93 12.04
N GLY A 118 -1.40 8.34 12.67
CA GLY A 118 -0.45 9.04 13.54
C GLY A 118 0.57 9.84 12.73
N TYR A 119 1.17 9.22 11.72
CA TYR A 119 2.15 9.88 10.83
C TYR A 119 1.88 9.64 9.34
N ALA A 120 2.13 10.67 8.53
CA ALA A 120 2.20 10.61 7.07
C ALA A 120 3.26 11.63 6.59
N ALA A 121 4.01 11.29 5.53
CA ALA A 121 5.02 12.18 4.96
C ALA A 121 4.37 13.42 4.32
N THR A 122 3.13 13.28 3.83
CA THR A 122 2.29 14.39 3.39
C THR A 122 0.89 14.18 3.92
N ARG A 123 0.28 15.24 4.46
CA ARG A 123 -1.15 15.31 4.76
C ARG A 123 -1.74 16.38 3.86
N ILE A 124 -2.71 16.01 3.03
CA ILE A 124 -3.41 16.96 2.17
C ILE A 124 -4.76 17.24 2.84
N PRO A 125 -5.05 18.50 3.21
CA PRO A 125 -6.34 18.85 3.78
C PRO A 125 -7.46 18.50 2.78
N VAL A 126 -8.47 17.76 3.24
CA VAL A 126 -9.68 17.54 2.44
C VAL A 126 -10.48 18.85 2.43
N SER A 127 -10.73 19.39 1.25
CA SER A 127 -11.44 20.66 1.06
C SER A 127 -12.95 20.54 1.32
N GLY A 128 -13.39 20.62 2.60
CA GLY A 128 -14.76 20.97 3.07
C GLY A 128 -15.83 19.85 3.13
N GLY A 129 -16.75 19.75 4.12
CA GLY A 129 -17.15 20.58 5.29
C GLY A 129 -18.16 19.83 6.22
N PRO A 130 -19.00 20.46 7.08
CA PRO A 130 -18.92 21.76 7.74
C PRO A 130 -18.17 21.66 9.09
N GLY A 131 -17.52 22.75 9.48
CA GLY A 131 -16.96 22.88 10.82
C GLY A 131 -18.08 22.92 11.87
N THR A 132 -18.06 22.00 12.83
CA THR A 132 -18.61 22.29 14.14
C THR A 132 -17.57 23.10 14.90
N ALA A 133 -17.67 24.41 14.76
CA ALA A 133 -17.29 25.30 15.85
C ALA A 133 -18.09 24.88 17.08
N GLY A 134 -17.38 24.46 18.13
CA GLY A 134 -17.94 24.13 19.42
C GLY A 134 -16.94 24.47 20.50
N GLY A 135 -16.84 25.76 20.82
CA GLY A 135 -16.56 26.17 22.20
C GLY A 135 -17.89 26.20 22.99
N PRO A 136 -17.89 26.52 24.29
CA PRO A 136 -16.77 26.94 25.15
C PRO A 136 -16.09 25.80 25.92
#